data_AF-A0A9X4PI22-F1
#
_entry.id   AF-A0A9X4PI22-F1
#
_cell.length_a   1.000
_cell.length_b   1.000
_cell.length_c   1.000
_cell.angle_alpha   90.00
_cell.angle_beta   90.00
_cell.angle_gamma   90.00
#
_symmetry.space_group_name_H-M   'P 1'
#
loop_
_entity.id
_entity.type
_entity.pdbx_description
1 polymer ?
#
loop_
_entity_poly.entity_id
_entity_poly.type
_entity_poly.pdbx_seq_one_letter_code
_entity_poly.pdbx_strand_id
1 'polypeptide(L)'
;MIFLLLLIKNQAIRAYKESQYFFPIRKKRSLINWKLEVENIRRASLEAYFLLESLVAMSLLVFFVTVVLEQVIQVKKQTEMENREIEALNVAYMAINTGKKHLNLNGVQISIEETTSQMTVRESGEVLIVLEKK
;
A
#
# COMPACT_ATOMS: atom_id res chain seq x y z
N MET A 1 -39.97 49.22 66.27
CA MET A 1 -38.94 48.21 66.57
C MET A 1 -39.30 46.80 66.05
N ILE A 2 -40.51 46.29 66.31
CA ILE A 2 -40.97 44.94 65.89
C ILE A 2 -40.99 44.76 64.35
N PHE A 3 -41.41 45.78 63.59
CA PHE A 3 -41.48 45.72 62.13
C PHE A 3 -40.11 45.55 61.46
N LEU A 4 -39.07 46.18 62.02
CA LEU A 4 -37.70 46.09 61.52
C LEU A 4 -37.14 44.67 61.70
N LEU A 5 -37.42 44.04 62.85
CA LEU A 5 -37.02 42.66 63.14
C LEU A 5 -37.70 41.65 62.18
N LEU A 6 -38.99 41.85 61.89
CA LEU A 6 -39.70 41.02 60.91
C LEU A 6 -39.12 41.16 59.49
N LEU A 7 -38.74 42.39 59.12
CA LEU A 7 -38.16 42.66 57.81
C LEU A 7 -36.78 42.00 57.65
N ILE A 8 -35.92 42.08 58.67
CA ILE A 8 -34.61 41.42 58.69
C ILE A 8 -34.77 39.90 58.65
N LYS A 9 -35.68 39.34 59.43
CA LYS A 9 -35.94 37.88 59.44
C LYS A 9 -36.43 37.40 58.07
N ASN A 10 -37.29 38.16 57.40
CA ASN A 10 -37.80 37.83 56.07
C ASN A 10 -36.74 37.95 54.97
N GLN A 11 -35.82 38.92 55.08
CA GLN A 11 -34.66 39.04 54.20
C GLN A 11 -33.71 37.85 54.36
N ALA A 12 -33.42 37.46 55.61
CA ALA A 12 -32.55 36.33 55.92
C ALA A 12 -33.13 34.99 55.44
N ILE A 13 -34.44 34.77 55.60
CA ILE A 13 -35.12 33.56 55.10
C ILE A 13 -35.09 33.49 53.57
N ARG A 14 -35.29 34.62 52.88
CA ARG A 14 -35.18 34.68 51.42
C ARG A 14 -33.75 34.41 50.94
N ALA A 15 -32.76 35.03 51.55
CA ALA A 15 -31.36 34.81 51.21
C ALA A 15 -30.93 33.34 51.44
N TYR A 16 -31.38 32.73 52.55
CA TYR A 16 -31.12 31.32 52.84
C TYR A 16 -31.75 30.42 51.77
N LYS A 17 -33.01 30.65 51.42
CA LYS A 17 -33.72 29.85 50.43
C LYS A 17 -33.08 29.95 49.03
N GLU A 18 -32.70 31.14 48.60
CA GLU A 18 -31.97 31.36 47.35
C GLU A 18 -30.62 30.63 47.34
N SER A 19 -29.85 30.72 48.44
CA SER A 19 -28.55 30.05 48.56
C SER A 19 -28.65 28.52 48.48
N GLN A 20 -29.73 27.96 49.06
CA GLN A 20 -29.98 26.52 49.10
C GLN A 20 -30.23 25.93 47.71
N TYR A 21 -30.82 26.68 46.78
CA TYR A 21 -31.02 26.23 45.40
C TYR A 21 -29.87 26.64 44.47
N PHE A 22 -29.22 27.77 44.70
CA PHE A 22 -28.16 28.29 43.82
C PHE A 22 -26.91 27.39 43.79
N PHE A 23 -26.44 26.92 44.95
CA PHE A 23 -25.25 26.07 45.05
C PHE A 23 -25.40 24.70 44.35
N PRO A 24 -26.48 23.92 44.55
CA PRO A 24 -26.66 22.64 43.84
C PRO A 24 -26.86 22.82 42.33
N ILE A 25 -27.52 23.90 41.88
CA ILE A 25 -27.69 24.17 40.44
C ILE A 25 -26.34 24.43 39.76
N ARG A 26 -25.47 25.24 40.39
CA ARG A 26 -24.14 25.54 39.87
C ARG A 26 -23.26 24.29 39.83
N LYS A 27 -23.29 23.45 40.88
CA LYS A 27 -22.56 22.17 40.91
C LYS A 27 -23.04 21.21 39.83
N LYS A 28 -24.35 21.07 39.63
CA LYS A 28 -24.93 20.21 38.59
C LYS A 28 -24.54 20.68 37.18
N ARG A 29 -24.58 21.99 36.92
CA ARG A 29 -24.16 22.57 35.63
C ARG A 29 -22.66 22.36 35.38
N SER A 30 -21.82 22.49 36.41
CA SER A 30 -20.39 22.20 36.33
C SER A 30 -20.11 20.74 35.97
N LEU A 31 -20.87 19.79 36.54
CA LEU A 31 -20.72 18.36 36.24
C LEU A 31 -21.12 18.03 34.81
N ILE A 32 -22.20 18.65 34.30
CA ILE A 32 -22.62 18.47 32.90
C ILE A 32 -21.56 18.99 31.94
N ASN A 33 -21.04 20.21 32.18
CA ASN A 33 -19.99 20.78 31.35
C ASN A 33 -18.71 19.93 31.36
N TRP A 34 -18.28 19.46 32.54
CA TRP A 34 -17.13 18.57 32.64
C TRP A 34 -17.34 17.25 31.88
N LYS A 35 -18.54 16.66 31.96
CA LYS A 35 -18.88 15.43 31.23
C LYS A 35 -18.82 15.65 29.71
N LEU A 36 -19.34 16.77 29.22
CA LEU A 36 -19.29 17.13 27.79
C LEU A 36 -17.86 17.36 27.30
N GLU A 37 -17.02 18.03 28.11
CA GLU A 37 -15.62 18.28 27.78
C GLU A 37 -14.82 16.97 27.66
N VAL A 38 -14.96 16.07 28.64
CA VAL A 38 -14.31 14.75 28.62
C VAL A 38 -14.78 13.94 27.40
N GLU A 39 -16.06 14.03 27.04
CA GLU A 39 -16.58 13.35 25.86
C GLU A 39 -16.03 13.92 24.55
N ASN A 40 -15.86 15.24 24.44
CA ASN A 40 -15.23 15.88 23.28
C ASN A 40 -13.76 15.47 23.13
N ILE A 41 -12.98 15.48 24.22
CA ILE A 41 -11.59 15.03 24.21
C ILE A 41 -11.50 13.57 23.77
N ARG A 42 -12.40 12.72 24.29
CA ARG A 42 -12.47 11.31 23.89
C ARG A 42 -12.78 11.15 22.40
N ARG A 43 -13.76 11.90 21.87
CA ARG A 43 -14.09 11.87 20.43
C ARG A 43 -12.91 12.30 19.57
N ALA A 44 -12.26 13.41 19.92
CA ALA A 44 -11.06 13.88 19.21
C ALA A 44 -9.92 12.86 19.25
N SER A 45 -9.71 12.18 20.39
CA SER A 45 -8.71 11.12 20.49
C SER A 45 -9.02 9.89 19.63
N LEU A 46 -10.30 9.51 19.51
CA LEU A 46 -10.73 8.40 18.66
C LEU A 46 -10.58 8.76 17.18
N GLU A 47 -10.90 9.99 16.80
CA GLU A 47 -10.71 10.47 15.43
C GLU A 47 -9.23 10.49 15.05
N ALA A 48 -8.36 10.99 15.93
CA ALA A 48 -6.92 10.94 15.74
C ALA A 48 -6.37 9.51 15.63
N TYR A 49 -6.91 8.58 16.44
CA TYR A 49 -6.55 7.17 16.37
C TYR A 49 -6.96 6.54 15.02
N PHE A 50 -8.19 6.79 14.55
CA PHE A 50 -8.64 6.29 13.24
C PHE A 50 -7.81 6.85 12.07
N LEU A 51 -7.42 8.13 12.15
CA LEU A 51 -6.54 8.75 11.16
C LEU A 51 -5.17 8.07 11.14
N LEU A 52 -4.58 7.82 12.30
CA LEU A 52 -3.29 7.14 12.42
C LEU A 52 -3.38 5.69 11.92
N GLU A 53 -4.41 4.95 12.31
CA GLU A 53 -4.62 3.57 11.88
C GLU A 53 -4.78 3.47 10.36
N SER A 54 -5.54 4.38 9.76
CA SER A 54 -5.71 4.46 8.31
C SER A 54 -4.40 4.81 7.60
N LEU A 55 -3.60 5.71 8.17
CA LEU A 55 -2.29 6.08 7.64
C LEU A 55 -1.32 4.91 7.67
N VAL A 56 -1.27 4.18 8.78
CA VAL A 56 -0.43 2.97 8.92
C VAL A 56 -0.89 1.91 7.93
N ALA A 57 -2.19 1.63 7.85
CA ALA A 57 -2.75 0.67 6.89
C ALA A 57 -2.40 1.03 5.44
N MET A 58 -2.52 2.30 5.06
CA MET A 58 -2.15 2.79 3.73
C MET A 58 -0.66 2.61 3.46
N SER A 59 0.20 2.94 4.42
CA SER A 59 1.66 2.80 4.26
C SER A 59 2.07 1.34 4.04
N LEU A 60 1.46 0.42 4.79
CA LEU A 60 1.68 -1.02 4.64
C LEU A 60 1.18 -1.52 3.29
N LEU A 61 -0.01 -1.06 2.85
CA LEU A 61 -0.55 -1.42 1.56
C LEU A 61 0.38 -0.98 0.41
N VAL A 62 0.81 0.29 0.42
CA VAL A 62 1.74 0.82 -0.59
C VAL A 62 3.05 0.03 -0.58
N PHE A 63 3.58 -0.29 0.60
CA PHE A 63 4.78 -1.10 0.73
C PHE A 63 4.60 -2.49 0.10
N PHE A 64 3.52 -3.20 0.43
CA PHE A 64 3.25 -4.53 -0.14
C PHE A 64 3.04 -4.48 -1.65
N VAL A 65 2.25 -3.54 -2.14
CA VAL A 65 2.00 -3.38 -3.59
C VAL A 65 3.30 -3.11 -4.33
N THR A 66 4.17 -2.27 -3.78
CA THR A 66 5.46 -1.94 -4.41
C THR A 66 6.36 -3.17 -4.49
N VAL A 67 6.53 -3.90 -3.38
CA VAL A 67 7.36 -5.13 -3.35
C VAL A 67 6.83 -6.18 -4.32
N VAL A 68 5.52 -6.42 -4.34
CA VAL A 68 4.91 -7.39 -5.26
C VAL A 68 5.08 -6.95 -6.72
N LEU A 69 4.85 -5.67 -7.01
CA LEU A 69 4.97 -5.13 -8.37
C LEU A 69 6.40 -5.25 -8.90
N GLU A 70 7.40 -4.94 -8.08
CA GLU A 70 8.81 -5.12 -8.44
C GLU A 70 9.14 -6.56 -8.79
N GLN A 71 8.67 -7.52 -7.97
CA GLN A 71 8.87 -8.95 -8.27
C GLN A 71 8.18 -9.37 -9.57
N VAL A 72 6.94 -8.93 -9.80
CA VAL A 72 6.22 -9.23 -11.04
C VAL A 72 6.97 -8.68 -12.26
N ILE A 73 7.47 -7.46 -12.19
CA ILE A 73 8.25 -6.85 -13.28
C ILE A 73 9.54 -7.63 -13.53
N GLN A 74 10.27 -8.01 -12.48
CA GLN A 74 11.50 -8.80 -12.61
C GLN A 74 11.25 -10.15 -13.25
N VAL A 75 10.22 -10.87 -12.79
CA VAL A 75 9.82 -12.17 -13.35
C VAL A 75 9.42 -12.02 -14.82
N LYS A 76 8.59 -11.03 -15.14
CA LYS A 76 8.18 -10.76 -16.54
C LYS A 76 9.38 -10.54 -17.44
N LYS A 77 10.31 -9.68 -17.02
CA LYS A 77 11.52 -9.40 -17.80
C LYS A 77 12.37 -10.66 -17.98
N GLN A 78 12.55 -11.45 -16.92
CA GLN A 78 13.31 -12.70 -16.98
C GLN A 78 12.66 -13.69 -17.94
N THR A 79 11.35 -13.92 -17.83
CA THR A 79 10.60 -14.81 -18.71
C THR A 79 10.62 -14.33 -20.16
N GLU A 80 10.57 -13.03 -20.44
CA GLU A 80 10.70 -12.50 -21.79
C GLU A 80 12.09 -12.79 -22.40
N MET A 81 13.15 -12.68 -21.61
CA MET A 81 14.50 -13.05 -22.07
C MET A 81 14.62 -14.55 -22.34
N GLU A 82 14.13 -15.39 -21.42
CA GLU A 82 14.13 -16.85 -21.57
C GLU A 82 13.32 -17.29 -22.79
N ASN A 83 12.14 -16.70 -23.00
CA ASN A 83 11.32 -16.98 -24.17
C ASN A 83 12.03 -16.61 -25.47
N ARG A 84 12.79 -15.50 -25.50
CA ARG A 84 13.57 -15.12 -26.68
C ARG A 84 14.68 -16.14 -26.97
N GLU A 85 15.39 -16.60 -25.94
CA GLU A 85 16.44 -17.61 -26.08
C GLU A 85 15.88 -18.94 -26.58
N ILE A 86 14.74 -19.38 -26.01
CA ILE A 86 14.01 -20.57 -26.45
C ILE A 86 13.57 -20.41 -27.92
N GLU A 87 13.03 -19.26 -28.31
CA GLU A 87 12.62 -19.02 -29.69
C GLU A 87 13.83 -19.06 -30.64
N ALA A 88 14.97 -18.48 -30.26
CA ALA A 88 16.19 -18.54 -31.06
C ALA A 88 16.65 -19.99 -31.31
N LEU A 89 16.61 -20.83 -30.26
CA LEU A 89 16.92 -22.25 -30.35
C LEU A 89 15.89 -23.02 -31.20
N ASN A 90 14.59 -22.70 -31.08
CA ASN A 90 13.53 -23.33 -31.88
C ASN A 90 13.68 -22.99 -33.38
N VAL A 91 13.96 -21.73 -33.71
CA VAL A 91 14.19 -21.31 -35.09
C VAL A 91 15.47 -21.96 -35.63
N ALA A 92 16.53 -22.05 -34.82
CA ALA A 92 17.74 -22.77 -35.20
C ALA A 92 17.48 -24.25 -35.49
N TYR A 93 16.76 -24.93 -34.61
CA TYR A 93 16.36 -26.32 -34.80
C TYR A 93 15.53 -26.50 -36.09
N MET A 94 14.59 -25.58 -36.35
CA MET A 94 13.79 -25.60 -37.57
C MET A 94 14.65 -25.36 -38.83
N ALA A 95 15.63 -24.45 -38.78
CA ALA A 95 16.54 -24.19 -39.88
C ALA A 95 17.38 -25.43 -40.22
N ILE A 96 17.93 -26.10 -39.19
CA ILE A 96 18.66 -27.37 -39.34
C ILE A 96 17.76 -28.44 -39.96
N ASN A 97 16.57 -28.65 -39.37
CA ASN A 97 15.64 -29.71 -39.81
C ASN A 97 15.10 -29.48 -41.24
N THR A 98 14.97 -28.23 -41.66
CA THR A 98 14.54 -27.88 -43.02
C THR A 98 15.69 -27.73 -44.02
N GLY A 99 16.94 -27.94 -43.57
CA GLY A 99 18.13 -27.80 -44.40
C GLY A 99 18.41 -26.37 -44.89
N LYS A 100 17.82 -25.36 -44.24
CA LYS A 100 18.00 -23.95 -44.62
C LYS A 100 19.22 -23.37 -43.90
N LYS A 101 20.21 -22.92 -44.67
CA LYS A 101 21.40 -22.23 -44.11
C LYS A 101 21.07 -20.89 -43.45
N HIS A 102 19.98 -20.25 -43.87
CA HIS A 102 19.49 -19.01 -43.28
C HIS A 102 17.99 -19.11 -43.05
N LEU A 103 17.54 -18.73 -41.86
CA LEU A 103 16.13 -18.66 -41.50
C LEU A 103 15.87 -17.41 -40.69
N ASN A 104 14.90 -16.61 -41.11
CA ASN A 104 14.40 -15.47 -40.35
C ASN A 104 12.94 -15.75 -40.01
N LEU A 105 12.62 -15.83 -38.72
CA LEU A 105 11.28 -16.10 -38.23
C LEU A 105 11.07 -15.35 -36.91
N ASN A 106 9.92 -14.69 -36.75
CA ASN A 106 9.56 -13.96 -35.54
C ASN A 106 10.62 -12.94 -35.06
N GLY A 107 11.39 -12.35 -35.98
CA GLY A 107 12.44 -11.39 -35.67
C GLY A 107 13.77 -12.03 -35.23
N VAL A 108 13.84 -13.35 -35.14
CA VAL A 108 15.08 -14.11 -34.92
C VAL A 108 15.68 -14.46 -36.28
N GLN A 109 16.91 -14.02 -36.52
CA GLN A 109 17.68 -14.35 -37.72
C GLN A 109 18.78 -15.35 -37.39
N ILE A 110 18.63 -16.57 -37.90
CA ILE A 110 19.60 -17.64 -37.76
C ILE A 110 20.40 -17.83 -39.04
N SER A 111 21.72 -18.01 -38.90
CA SER A 111 22.62 -18.47 -39.94
C SER A 111 23.41 -19.70 -39.48
N ILE A 112 23.51 -20.68 -40.35
CA ILE A 112 24.20 -21.95 -40.10
C ILE A 112 25.42 -22.03 -41.01
N GLU A 113 26.59 -22.19 -40.39
CA GLU A 113 27.87 -22.40 -41.06
C GLU A 113 28.31 -23.84 -40.80
N GLU A 114 28.45 -24.62 -41.88
CA GLU A 114 28.89 -26.01 -41.79
C GLU A 114 30.31 -26.17 -42.32
N THR A 115 31.17 -26.77 -41.51
CA THR A 115 32.50 -27.24 -41.86
C THR A 115 32.52 -28.78 -41.84
N THR A 116 33.59 -29.39 -42.34
CA THR A 116 33.77 -30.86 -42.40
C THR A 116 33.64 -31.54 -41.03
N SER A 117 34.04 -30.88 -39.94
CA SER A 117 34.03 -31.43 -38.57
C SER A 117 32.97 -30.82 -37.63
N GLN A 118 32.37 -29.69 -37.99
CA GLN A 118 31.57 -28.89 -37.05
C GLN A 118 30.49 -28.08 -37.77
N MET A 119 29.38 -27.84 -37.09
CA MET A 119 28.31 -26.94 -37.48
C MET A 119 28.18 -25.83 -36.44
N THR A 120 28.28 -24.57 -36.87
CA THR A 120 28.12 -23.39 -36.01
C THR A 120 26.79 -22.71 -36.35
N VAL A 121 25.97 -22.49 -35.34
CA VAL A 121 24.70 -21.77 -35.46
C VAL A 121 24.88 -20.39 -34.85
N ARG A 122 24.51 -19.35 -35.60
CA ARG A 122 24.60 -17.95 -35.15
C ARG A 122 23.24 -17.28 -35.18
N GLU A 123 22.95 -16.46 -34.17
CA GLU A 123 21.83 -15.50 -34.18
C GLU A 123 22.39 -14.10 -34.44
N SER A 124 21.94 -13.43 -35.50
CA SER A 124 22.35 -12.05 -35.82
C SER A 124 23.88 -11.82 -35.83
N GLY A 125 24.67 -12.86 -36.14
CA GLY A 125 26.14 -12.83 -36.17
C GLY A 125 26.84 -13.39 -34.92
N GLU A 126 26.15 -13.47 -33.79
CA GLU A 126 26.68 -14.02 -32.53
C GLU A 126 26.53 -15.54 -32.49
N VAL A 127 27.52 -16.25 -31.93
CA VAL A 127 27.49 -17.71 -31.83
C VAL A 127 26.45 -18.11 -30.79
N LEU A 128 25.40 -18.81 -31.23
CA LEU A 128 24.35 -19.34 -30.37
C LEU A 128 24.75 -20.71 -29.83
N ILE A 129 25.04 -21.65 -30.75
CA ILE A 129 25.51 -23.00 -30.39
C ILE A 129 26.53 -23.51 -31.40
N VAL A 130 27.37 -24.44 -30.95
CA VAL A 130 28.36 -25.13 -31.77
C VAL A 130 28.17 -26.63 -31.60
N LEU A 131 28.02 -27.34 -32.72
CA LEU A 131 27.74 -28.77 -32.78
C LEU A 131 28.88 -29.50 -33.50
N GLU A 132 29.43 -30.55 -32.89
CA GLU A 132 30.43 -31.40 -33.55
C GLU A 132 29.74 -32.44 -34.44
N LYS A 133 30.26 -32.63 -35.67
CA LYS A 133 29.80 -33.72 -36.55
C LYS A 133 30.56 -35.00 -36.20
N LYS A 134 29.83 -35.99 -35.70
CA LYS A 134 30.31 -37.37 -35.50
C LYS A 134 30.23 -38.19 -36.78
#